data_AF-A0A534X5Z2-F1
#
_entry.id   AF-A0A534X5Z2-F1
#
_cell.length_a   1.000
_cell.length_b   1.000
_cell.length_c   1.000
_cell.angle_alpha   90.00
_cell.angle_beta   90.00
_cell.angle_gamma   90.00
#
_symmetry.space_group_name_H-M   'P 1'
#
loop_
_entity.id
_entity.type
_entity.pdbx_description
1 polymer ?
#
loop_
_entity_poly.entity_id
_entity_poly.type
_entity_poly.pdbx_seq_one_letter_code
_entity_poly.pdbx_strand_id
1 'polypeptide(L)'
;MGAVLVLVVRAPVQRTGLYALRGHRVFGVPRGAVRGIEVVMGGRRFSARRLDHGWEIDGRGANPGTGDALEDLVETVARLRAVDVFRPKDGTSYGLEQPRGTITVTTARAVRRLLLGDSNTAGSALYAHRGEDPRVIQVGTLLLSEIERVFYHRDRPEPPRARAPFLSRACPSTRSRRSSGTATSPSSASGRPSPASSRPRCCRRTRSVPRSNTLSGRSRRPPGPRRW
;
A
#
# COMPACT_ATOMS: atom_id res chain seq x y z
N MET A 1 -10.13 -67.42 24.81
CA MET A 1 -8.88 -66.76 24.39
C MET A 1 -9.25 -65.48 23.63
N GLY A 2 -9.45 -64.36 24.33
CA GLY A 2 -9.80 -63.08 23.71
C GLY A 2 -8.58 -62.15 23.70
N ALA A 3 -8.10 -61.76 22.52
CA ALA A 3 -7.00 -60.81 22.38
C ALA A 3 -7.55 -59.38 22.31
N VAL A 4 -7.17 -58.55 23.29
CA VAL A 4 -7.45 -57.11 23.30
C VAL A 4 -6.40 -56.41 22.44
N LEU A 5 -6.83 -55.82 21.33
CA LEU A 5 -5.99 -54.99 20.46
C LEU A 5 -5.90 -53.58 21.07
N VAL A 6 -4.77 -53.24 21.68
CA VAL A 6 -4.51 -51.89 22.18
C VAL A 6 -4.05 -51.01 21.01
N LEU A 7 -4.93 -50.13 20.56
CA LEU A 7 -4.65 -49.11 19.56
C LEU A 7 -3.79 -48.02 20.20
N VAL A 8 -2.47 -48.06 19.96
CA VAL A 8 -1.55 -47.01 20.39
C VAL A 8 -1.81 -45.76 19.55
N VAL A 9 -2.70 -44.89 20.03
CA VAL A 9 -2.84 -43.53 19.52
C VAL A 9 -1.52 -42.83 19.81
N ARG A 10 -0.67 -42.69 18.79
CA ARG A 10 0.49 -41.79 18.88
C ARG A 10 -0.02 -40.39 19.20
N ALA A 11 0.27 -39.94 20.42
CA ALA A 11 -0.01 -38.59 20.89
C ALA A 11 0.39 -37.55 19.83
N PRO A 12 -0.36 -36.45 19.65
CA PRO A 12 0.01 -35.42 18.71
C PRO A 12 1.39 -34.89 19.09
N VAL A 13 2.36 -35.03 18.20
CA VAL A 13 3.70 -34.49 18.38
C VAL A 13 3.60 -32.96 18.37
N GLN A 14 3.35 -32.41 19.56
CA GLN A 14 3.56 -31.02 19.93
C GLN A 14 5.07 -30.80 19.84
N ARG A 15 5.53 -30.25 18.71
CA ARG A 15 6.90 -29.74 18.66
C ARG A 15 6.93 -28.37 19.32
N THR A 16 7.11 -28.41 20.63
CA THR A 16 7.46 -27.26 21.50
C THR A 16 8.86 -26.75 21.15
N GLY A 17 9.02 -25.42 21.09
CA GLY A 17 10.32 -24.74 20.96
C GLY A 17 10.21 -23.44 20.14
N LEU A 18 10.93 -22.38 20.56
CA LEU A 18 11.12 -20.96 20.08
C LEU A 18 10.26 -20.37 18.94
N TYR A 19 9.82 -21.17 17.98
CA TYR A 19 8.89 -20.85 16.90
C TYR A 19 7.44 -20.58 17.35
N ALA A 20 7.06 -21.03 18.55
CA ALA A 20 5.72 -20.78 19.12
C ALA A 20 5.53 -19.35 19.63
N LEU A 21 6.62 -18.63 19.94
CA LEU A 21 6.54 -17.28 20.54
C LEU A 21 6.43 -16.15 19.50
N ARG A 22 6.72 -16.46 18.23
CA ARG A 22 6.62 -15.54 17.08
C ARG A 22 6.31 -16.41 15.86
N GLY A 23 5.03 -16.67 15.56
CA GLY A 23 4.55 -17.64 14.56
C GLY A 23 5.38 -17.84 13.29
N HIS A 24 5.37 -19.05 12.72
CA HIS A 24 6.26 -19.48 11.63
C HIS A 24 6.30 -18.48 10.47
N ARG A 25 7.49 -17.90 10.17
CA ARG A 25 7.67 -17.06 8.99
C ARG A 25 7.52 -17.91 7.74
N VAL A 26 6.70 -17.44 6.81
CA VAL A 26 6.42 -18.17 5.57
C VAL A 26 7.66 -18.16 4.66
N PHE A 27 8.07 -16.96 4.22
CA PHE A 27 9.25 -16.81 3.37
C PHE A 27 10.55 -16.71 4.17
N GLY A 28 10.54 -16.11 5.36
CA GLY A 28 11.78 -15.96 6.15
C GLY A 28 12.86 -15.11 5.49
N VAL A 29 12.48 -14.23 4.55
CA VAL A 29 13.37 -13.34 3.81
C VAL A 29 13.25 -11.93 4.40
N PRO A 30 14.37 -11.22 4.69
CA PRO A 30 14.30 -9.82 5.09
C PRO A 30 13.93 -8.95 3.88
N ARG A 31 13.13 -7.90 4.10
CA ARG A 31 12.62 -7.00 3.04
C ARG A 31 13.70 -6.53 2.06
N GLY A 32 14.86 -6.11 2.58
CA GLY A 32 15.95 -5.57 1.78
C GLY A 32 16.71 -6.60 0.93
N ALA A 33 16.49 -7.90 1.19
CA ALA A 33 17.06 -8.96 0.37
C ALA A 33 16.18 -9.36 -0.81
N VAL A 34 14.93 -8.86 -0.87
CA VAL A 34 14.03 -9.12 -2.00
C VAL A 34 14.49 -8.31 -3.21
N ARG A 35 14.83 -9.02 -4.28
CA ARG A 35 15.30 -8.45 -5.56
C ARG A 35 14.27 -8.57 -6.66
N GLY A 36 13.36 -9.53 -6.56
CA GLY A 36 12.24 -9.64 -7.47
C GLY A 36 11.08 -10.40 -6.84
N ILE A 37 9.89 -10.12 -7.35
CA ILE A 37 8.66 -10.81 -7.02
C ILE A 37 7.92 -11.10 -8.32
N GLU A 38 7.55 -12.35 -8.52
CA GLU A 38 6.64 -12.76 -9.58
C GLU A 38 5.37 -13.31 -8.92
N VAL A 39 4.22 -12.89 -9.43
CA VAL A 39 2.91 -13.34 -8.96
C VAL A 39 2.07 -13.78 -10.14
N VAL A 40 1.48 -14.96 -10.00
CA VAL A 40 0.42 -15.48 -10.88
C VAL A 40 -0.80 -15.72 -10.01
N MET A 41 -1.95 -15.15 -10.36
CA MET A 41 -3.17 -15.28 -9.58
C MET A 41 -4.40 -15.04 -10.45
N GLY A 42 -5.36 -15.97 -10.43
CA GLY A 42 -6.64 -15.80 -11.14
C GLY A 42 -6.48 -15.48 -12.64
N GLY A 43 -5.49 -16.09 -13.30
CA GLY A 43 -5.18 -15.85 -14.72
C GLY A 43 -4.40 -14.54 -15.01
N ARG A 44 -4.20 -13.69 -14.01
CA ARG A 44 -3.38 -12.47 -14.11
C ARG A 44 -1.96 -12.77 -13.63
N ARG A 45 -0.98 -12.08 -14.20
CA ARG A 45 0.41 -12.18 -13.77
C ARG A 45 1.14 -10.85 -13.84
N PHE A 46 2.10 -10.67 -12.96
CA PHE A 46 3.13 -9.64 -13.08
C PHE A 46 4.47 -10.19 -12.59
N SER A 47 5.55 -9.63 -13.14
CA SER A 47 6.92 -9.84 -12.67
C SER A 47 7.54 -8.49 -12.36
N ALA A 48 8.01 -8.30 -11.14
CA ALA A 48 8.67 -7.09 -10.69
C ALA A 48 10.12 -7.35 -10.27
N ARG A 49 11.03 -6.44 -10.61
CA ARG A 49 12.44 -6.45 -10.23
C ARG A 49 12.83 -5.12 -9.59
N ARG A 50 13.63 -5.18 -8.55
CA ARG A 50 14.16 -4.01 -7.85
C ARG A 50 15.46 -3.55 -8.53
N LEU A 51 15.46 -2.32 -9.01
CA LEU A 51 16.62 -1.63 -9.60
C LEU A 51 17.11 -0.54 -8.63
N ASP A 52 18.24 0.09 -8.97
CA ASP A 52 18.81 1.16 -8.13
C ASP A 52 17.96 2.43 -8.09
N HIS A 53 17.18 2.67 -9.15
CA HIS A 53 16.34 3.88 -9.31
C HIS A 53 14.85 3.62 -9.12
N GLY A 54 14.45 2.43 -8.65
CA GLY A 54 13.06 2.08 -8.40
C GLY A 54 12.70 0.66 -8.81
N TRP A 55 11.39 0.39 -8.91
CA TRP A 55 10.87 -0.90 -9.37
C TRP A 55 10.66 -0.91 -10.88
N GLU A 56 11.02 -2.01 -11.50
CA GLU A 56 10.59 -2.37 -12.85
C GLU A 56 9.50 -3.44 -12.74
N ILE A 57 8.42 -3.32 -13.51
CA ILE A 57 7.32 -4.28 -13.57
C ILE A 57 7.03 -4.65 -15.03
N ASP A 58 7.05 -5.94 -15.35
CA ASP A 58 6.89 -6.51 -16.69
C ASP A 58 7.73 -5.82 -17.77
N GLY A 59 9.00 -5.55 -17.47
CA GLY A 59 9.94 -4.95 -18.42
C GLY A 59 9.83 -3.44 -18.59
N ARG A 60 9.00 -2.74 -17.81
CA ARG A 60 8.86 -1.28 -17.81
C ARG A 60 9.06 -0.69 -16.43
N GLY A 61 9.51 0.56 -16.36
CA GLY A 61 9.56 1.30 -15.09
C GLY A 61 8.18 1.39 -14.43
N ALA A 62 8.09 1.06 -13.15
CA ALA A 62 6.86 1.18 -12.39
C ALA A 62 6.50 2.66 -12.19
N ASN A 63 5.24 3.03 -12.40
CA ASN A 63 4.74 4.35 -12.00
C ASN A 63 4.80 4.47 -10.46
N PRO A 64 4.79 5.70 -9.88
CA PRO A 64 4.91 5.89 -8.45
C PRO A 64 3.92 5.05 -7.61
N GLY A 65 2.64 4.99 -8.02
CA GLY A 65 1.63 4.20 -7.29
C GLY A 65 1.87 2.69 -7.34
N THR A 66 2.43 2.18 -8.44
CA THR A 66 2.82 0.77 -8.56
C THR A 66 4.07 0.47 -7.74
N GLY A 67 5.03 1.39 -7.71
CA GLY A 67 6.21 1.30 -6.85
C GLY A 67 5.83 1.23 -5.37
N ASP A 68 4.96 2.11 -4.90
CA ASP A 68 4.46 2.11 -3.52
C ASP A 68 3.74 0.79 -3.17
N ALA A 69 2.86 0.32 -4.06
CA ALA A 69 2.16 -0.95 -3.88
C ALA A 69 3.11 -2.16 -3.84
N LEU A 70 4.18 -2.15 -4.64
CA LEU A 70 5.19 -3.21 -4.64
C LEU A 70 5.99 -3.21 -3.33
N GLU A 71 6.36 -2.05 -2.79
CA GLU A 71 7.03 -1.96 -1.50
C GLU A 71 6.12 -2.46 -0.35
N ASP A 72 4.83 -2.11 -0.36
CA ASP A 72 3.86 -2.61 0.63
C ASP A 72 3.68 -4.14 0.53
N LEU A 73 3.64 -4.69 -0.69
CA LEU A 73 3.63 -6.13 -0.93
C LEU A 73 4.91 -6.80 -0.41
N VAL A 74 6.09 -6.25 -0.70
CA VAL A 74 7.38 -6.77 -0.21
C VAL A 74 7.42 -6.79 1.31
N GLU A 75 6.96 -5.72 1.95
CA GLU A 75 6.90 -5.63 3.41
C GLU A 75 5.98 -6.71 4.00
N THR A 76 4.81 -6.90 3.37
CA THR A 76 3.85 -7.94 3.74
C THR A 76 4.45 -9.34 3.59
N VAL A 77 5.08 -9.64 2.46
CA VAL A 77 5.76 -10.92 2.19
C VAL A 77 6.90 -11.18 3.19
N ALA A 78 7.70 -10.17 3.52
CA ALA A 78 8.82 -10.30 4.46
C ALA A 78 8.36 -10.54 5.90
N ARG A 79 7.22 -9.96 6.28
CA ARG A 79 6.59 -10.11 7.59
C ARG A 79 5.59 -11.26 7.66
N LEU A 80 5.28 -11.91 6.55
CA LEU A 80 4.23 -12.92 6.45
C LEU A 80 4.49 -14.08 7.41
N ARG A 81 3.48 -14.38 8.23
CA ARG A 81 3.46 -15.49 9.18
C ARG A 81 2.32 -16.42 8.86
N ALA A 82 2.56 -17.70 9.08
CA ALA A 82 1.49 -18.68 9.08
C ALA A 82 0.53 -18.39 10.23
N VAL A 83 -0.77 -18.33 9.90
CA VAL A 83 -1.87 -18.26 10.87
C VAL A 83 -2.00 -19.60 11.57
N ASP A 84 -1.95 -20.69 10.79
CA ASP A 84 -2.01 -22.06 11.28
C ASP A 84 -1.15 -22.98 10.38
N VAL A 85 -0.79 -24.16 10.89
CA VAL A 85 0.08 -25.14 10.22
C VAL A 85 -0.51 -26.54 10.35
N PHE A 86 -0.79 -27.15 9.21
CA PHE A 86 -1.39 -28.46 9.06
C PHE A 86 -0.38 -29.46 8.49
N ARG A 87 -0.57 -30.73 8.86
CA ARG A 87 0.01 -31.86 8.14
C ARG A 87 -1.11 -32.49 7.34
N PRO A 88 -1.03 -32.51 6.00
CA PRO A 88 -2.05 -33.15 5.18
C PRO A 88 -2.26 -34.59 5.64
N LYS A 89 -3.53 -34.97 5.81
CA LYS A 89 -3.94 -36.36 5.90
C LYS A 89 -4.49 -36.77 4.55
N ASP A 90 -4.38 -38.04 4.22
CA ASP A 90 -4.92 -38.59 2.98
C ASP A 90 -6.41 -38.19 2.81
N GLY A 91 -6.76 -37.70 1.61
CA GLY A 91 -8.13 -37.30 1.27
C GLY A 91 -8.52 -35.85 1.62
N THR A 92 -7.68 -35.05 2.28
CA THR A 92 -7.99 -33.63 2.50
C THR A 92 -7.51 -32.78 1.33
N SER A 93 -8.45 -32.21 0.57
CA SER A 93 -8.12 -31.24 -0.49
C SER A 93 -8.02 -29.83 0.09
N TYR A 94 -6.94 -29.14 -0.25
CA TYR A 94 -6.70 -27.74 0.11
C TYR A 94 -6.65 -26.82 -1.13
N GLY A 95 -7.02 -27.36 -2.31
CA GLY A 95 -6.89 -26.66 -3.58
C GLY A 95 -5.44 -26.39 -3.99
N LEU A 96 -4.50 -27.24 -3.53
CA LEU A 96 -3.06 -27.08 -3.80
C LEU A 96 -2.60 -27.92 -5.00
N GLU A 97 -3.41 -28.91 -5.40
CA GLU A 97 -3.26 -29.69 -6.63
C GLU A 97 -3.45 -28.82 -7.87
N GLN A 98 -4.37 -27.84 -7.78
CA GLN A 98 -4.60 -26.80 -8.77
C GLN A 98 -4.52 -25.43 -8.09
N PRO A 99 -3.30 -24.91 -7.85
CA PRO A 99 -3.12 -23.70 -7.06
C PRO A 99 -3.79 -22.51 -7.75
N ARG A 100 -4.60 -21.77 -6.98
CA ARG A 100 -5.27 -20.54 -7.44
C ARG A 100 -4.27 -19.42 -7.76
N GLY A 101 -3.11 -19.47 -7.12
CA GLY A 101 -2.02 -18.55 -7.39
C GLY A 101 -0.67 -19.07 -6.94
N THR A 102 0.37 -18.43 -7.44
CA THR A 102 1.76 -18.71 -7.08
C THR A 102 2.49 -17.39 -6.89
N ILE A 103 3.26 -17.30 -5.81
CA ILE A 103 4.17 -16.18 -5.53
C ILE A 103 5.58 -16.73 -5.53
N THR A 104 6.44 -16.14 -6.35
CA THR A 104 7.87 -16.45 -6.39
C THR A 104 8.66 -15.23 -5.96
N VAL A 105 9.42 -15.37 -4.89
CA VAL A 105 10.29 -14.31 -4.34
C VAL A 105 11.73 -14.65 -4.67
N THR A 106 12.39 -13.73 -5.36
CA THR A 106 13.79 -13.87 -5.75
C THR A 106 14.65 -12.99 -4.86
N THR A 107 15.70 -13.59 -4.31
CA THR A 107 16.75 -12.93 -3.52
C THR A 107 18.11 -13.24 -4.13
N ALA A 108 19.16 -12.55 -3.67
CA ALA A 108 20.52 -12.86 -4.13
C ALA A 108 20.99 -14.29 -3.77
N ARG A 109 20.38 -14.94 -2.77
CA ARG A 109 20.82 -16.25 -2.26
C ARG A 109 19.94 -17.41 -2.71
N ALA A 110 18.65 -17.13 -2.97
CA ALA A 110 17.66 -18.18 -3.22
C ALA A 110 16.41 -17.60 -3.90
N VAL A 111 15.72 -18.50 -4.60
CA VAL A 111 14.34 -18.31 -5.08
C VAL A 111 13.42 -19.10 -4.15
N ARG A 112 12.36 -18.46 -3.65
CA ARG A 112 11.37 -19.09 -2.76
C ARG A 112 10.00 -19.01 -3.40
N ARG A 113 9.31 -20.15 -3.52
CA ARG A 113 7.97 -20.24 -4.10
C ARG A 113 6.93 -20.56 -3.02
N LEU A 114 5.78 -19.90 -3.11
CA LEU A 114 4.59 -20.17 -2.31
C LEU A 114 3.42 -20.41 -3.24
N LEU A 115 2.85 -21.61 -3.16
CA LEU A 115 1.61 -21.95 -3.84
C LEU A 115 0.44 -21.55 -2.95
N LEU A 116 -0.59 -20.96 -3.53
CA LEU A 116 -1.81 -20.53 -2.86
C LEU A 116 -2.96 -21.41 -3.36
N GLY A 117 -3.65 -22.06 -2.43
CA GLY A 117 -4.81 -22.89 -2.68
C GLY A 117 -6.11 -22.17 -2.33
N ASP A 118 -7.05 -22.92 -1.76
CA ASP A 118 -8.37 -22.43 -1.43
C ASP A 118 -8.40 -21.57 -0.17
N SER A 119 -9.46 -20.76 -0.04
CA SER A 119 -9.76 -20.05 1.19
C SER A 119 -10.29 -21.03 2.24
N ASN A 120 -10.02 -20.74 3.51
CA ASN A 120 -10.69 -21.43 4.60
C ASN A 120 -12.20 -21.10 4.61
N THR A 121 -12.98 -21.89 5.34
CA THR A 121 -14.44 -21.73 5.43
C THR A 121 -14.87 -20.32 5.89
N ALA A 122 -14.05 -19.67 6.71
CA ALA A 122 -14.31 -18.32 7.21
C ALA A 122 -13.95 -17.20 6.22
N GLY A 123 -13.26 -17.51 5.11
CA GLY A 123 -12.73 -16.52 4.17
C GLY A 123 -11.64 -15.61 4.74
N SER A 124 -11.07 -15.95 5.91
CA SER A 124 -10.08 -15.12 6.62
C SER A 124 -8.64 -15.47 6.31
N ALA A 125 -8.39 -16.65 5.73
CA ALA A 125 -7.08 -17.12 5.33
C ALA A 125 -7.15 -18.02 4.10
N LEU A 126 -6.02 -18.15 3.40
CA LEU A 126 -5.81 -19.05 2.27
C LEU A 126 -4.88 -20.19 2.70
N TYR A 127 -5.15 -21.41 2.25
CA TYR A 127 -4.19 -22.48 2.35
C TYR A 127 -3.02 -22.23 1.40
N ALA A 128 -1.81 -22.59 1.82
CA ALA A 128 -0.60 -22.38 1.05
C ALA A 128 0.43 -23.48 1.31
N HIS A 129 1.27 -23.73 0.30
CA HIS A 129 2.36 -24.70 0.34
C HIS A 129 3.67 -24.03 -0.07
N ARG A 130 4.74 -24.28 0.69
CA ARG A 130 6.02 -23.60 0.49
C ARG A 130 7.03 -24.54 -0.15
N GLY A 131 7.31 -24.36 -1.45
CA GLY A 131 8.29 -25.15 -2.17
C GLY A 131 8.08 -26.65 -1.93
N GLU A 132 9.09 -27.31 -1.39
CA GLU A 132 9.10 -28.76 -1.05
C GLU A 132 8.72 -29.06 0.42
N ASP A 133 8.26 -28.09 1.21
CA ASP A 133 7.88 -28.32 2.61
C ASP A 133 6.54 -29.05 2.67
N PRO A 134 6.46 -30.30 3.20
CA PRO A 134 5.26 -31.12 3.17
C PRO A 134 4.10 -30.57 4.04
N ARG A 135 4.31 -29.46 4.74
CA ARG A 135 3.29 -28.83 5.58
C ARG A 135 2.45 -27.88 4.76
N VAL A 136 1.15 -27.91 5.03
CA VAL A 136 0.21 -26.89 4.52
C VAL A 136 0.06 -25.82 5.59
N ILE A 137 0.16 -24.57 5.20
CA ILE A 137 0.01 -23.44 6.11
C ILE A 137 -1.22 -22.61 5.72
N GLN A 138 -1.79 -21.88 6.66
CA GLN A 138 -2.75 -20.83 6.36
C GLN A 138 -2.06 -19.46 6.38
N VAL A 139 -2.33 -18.62 5.38
CA VAL A 139 -1.84 -17.25 5.28
C VAL A 139 -3.02 -16.28 5.25
N GLY A 140 -2.91 -15.16 5.95
CA GLY A 140 -3.99 -14.17 6.02
C GLY A 140 -4.26 -13.48 4.68
N THR A 141 -5.49 -12.99 4.51
CA THR A 141 -5.97 -12.35 3.27
C THR A 141 -5.33 -11.01 2.95
N LEU A 142 -4.62 -10.37 3.90
CA LEU A 142 -3.84 -9.14 3.62
C LEU A 142 -2.88 -9.32 2.43
N LEU A 143 -2.29 -10.52 2.30
CA LEU A 143 -1.42 -10.85 1.17
C LEU A 143 -2.15 -10.71 -0.17
N LEU A 144 -3.41 -11.13 -0.24
CA LEU A 144 -4.26 -11.01 -1.43
C LEU A 144 -4.57 -9.54 -1.73
N SER A 145 -4.92 -8.76 -0.70
CA SER A 145 -5.18 -7.31 -0.85
C SER A 145 -3.99 -6.55 -1.44
N GLU A 146 -2.77 -6.84 -0.99
CA GLU A 146 -1.57 -6.18 -1.54
C GLU A 146 -1.30 -6.59 -3.00
N ILE A 147 -1.54 -7.86 -3.35
CA ILE A 147 -1.42 -8.33 -4.73
C ILE A 147 -2.42 -7.63 -5.64
N GLU A 148 -3.69 -7.55 -5.22
CA GLU A 148 -4.75 -6.85 -5.94
C GLU A 148 -4.45 -5.36 -6.10
N ARG A 149 -3.85 -4.74 -5.08
CA ARG A 149 -3.43 -3.34 -5.13
C ARG A 149 -2.34 -3.10 -6.17
N VAL A 150 -1.31 -3.96 -6.25
CA VAL A 150 -0.28 -3.86 -7.30
C VAL A 150 -0.92 -3.95 -8.68
N PHE A 151 -1.78 -4.95 -8.86
CA PHE A 151 -2.55 -5.16 -10.07
C PHE A 151 -3.39 -3.93 -10.46
N TYR A 152 -4.08 -3.31 -9.50
CA TYR A 152 -4.87 -2.10 -9.71
C TYR A 152 -4.01 -0.92 -10.17
N HIS A 153 -2.87 -0.66 -9.53
CA HIS A 153 -2.01 0.47 -9.87
C HIS A 153 -1.24 0.28 -11.19
N ARG A 154 -0.87 -0.96 -11.51
CA ARG A 154 -0.20 -1.34 -12.75
C ARG A 154 -1.10 -1.14 -13.97
N ASP A 155 -2.35 -1.57 -13.84
CA ASP A 155 -3.34 -1.56 -14.94
C ASP A 155 -4.07 -0.20 -15.02
N ARG A 156 -3.82 0.71 -14.08
CA ARG A 156 -4.39 2.04 -14.09
C ARG A 156 -3.83 2.83 -15.28
N PRO A 157 -4.68 3.40 -16.15
CA PRO A 157 -4.20 4.30 -17.20
C PRO A 157 -3.52 5.50 -16.54
N GLU A 158 -2.32 5.83 -17.00
CA GLU A 158 -1.63 7.05 -16.56
C GLU A 158 -2.54 8.24 -16.92
N PRO A 159 -2.89 9.11 -15.95
CA PRO A 159 -3.68 10.28 -16.26
C PRO A 159 -2.95 11.09 -17.35
N PRO A 160 -3.66 11.62 -18.35
CA PRO A 160 -3.03 12.40 -19.40
C PRO A 160 -2.21 13.49 -18.73
N ARG A 161 -0.90 13.53 -19.04
CA ARG A 161 0.00 14.54 -18.48
C ARG A 161 -0.66 15.89 -18.69
N ALA A 162 -1.04 16.56 -17.60
CA ALA A 162 -1.61 17.89 -17.67
C ALA A 162 -0.58 18.72 -18.45
N ARG A 163 -0.96 19.22 -19.63
CA ARG A 163 -0.12 20.15 -20.39
C ARG A 163 0.27 21.23 -19.39
N ALA A 164 1.57 21.42 -19.20
CA ALA A 164 2.07 22.45 -18.31
C ALA A 164 1.29 23.73 -18.59
N PRO A 165 0.72 24.41 -17.58
CA PRO A 165 -0.01 25.64 -17.83
C PRO A 165 0.92 26.53 -18.64
N PHE A 166 0.47 26.91 -19.85
CA PHE A 166 1.18 27.89 -20.65
C PHE A 166 1.45 29.05 -19.72
N LEU A 167 2.72 29.27 -19.37
CA LEU A 167 3.11 30.40 -18.56
C LEU A 167 2.69 31.63 -19.36
N SER A 168 1.58 32.24 -18.94
CA SER A 168 1.07 33.46 -19.53
C SER A 168 2.21 34.46 -19.46
N ARG A 169 2.76 34.83 -20.61
CA ARG A 169 3.83 35.81 -20.74
C ARG A 169 3.42 37.03 -19.93
N ALA A 170 4.21 37.38 -18.92
CA ALA A 170 3.99 38.56 -18.11
C ALA A 170 3.81 39.77 -19.04
N CYS A 171 2.65 40.45 -18.95
CA CYS A 171 2.47 41.75 -19.59
C CYS A 171 3.58 42.68 -19.07
N PRO A 172 4.36 43.33 -19.95
CA PRO A 172 5.30 44.35 -19.50
C PRO A 172 4.48 45.49 -18.87
N SER A 173 4.70 45.76 -17.59
CA SER A 173 4.07 46.88 -16.91
C SER A 173 4.56 48.17 -17.55
N THR A 174 3.64 48.90 -18.17
CA THR A 174 3.87 50.24 -18.70
C THR A 174 4.35 51.14 -17.56
N ARG A 175 5.62 51.52 -17.60
CA ARG A 175 6.24 52.48 -16.69
C ARG A 175 5.63 53.86 -16.92
N SER A 176 4.64 54.23 -16.12
CA SER A 176 4.09 55.59 -16.06
C SER A 176 5.20 56.59 -15.69
N ARG A 177 5.70 57.32 -16.69
CA ARG A 177 6.65 58.42 -16.55
C ARG A 177 5.89 59.64 -16.01
N ARG A 178 6.01 59.91 -14.71
CA ARG A 178 5.49 61.15 -14.09
C ARG A 178 6.41 62.31 -14.49
N SER A 179 5.88 63.25 -15.26
CA SER A 179 6.50 64.54 -15.59
C SER A 179 6.57 65.43 -14.35
N SER A 180 7.77 65.88 -14.01
CA SER A 180 8.08 66.90 -13.01
C SER A 180 7.77 68.29 -13.55
N GLY A 181 6.79 68.97 -12.95
CA GLY A 181 6.56 70.41 -13.10
C GLY A 181 7.05 71.14 -11.85
N THR A 182 7.93 72.10 -12.07
CA THR A 182 8.55 73.04 -11.11
C THR A 182 7.57 74.04 -10.52
N ALA A 183 7.63 74.29 -9.21
CA ALA A 183 7.19 75.55 -8.59
C ALA A 183 7.89 75.78 -7.22
N THR A 184 8.92 76.61 -7.26
CA THR A 184 9.27 77.76 -6.39
C THR A 184 8.79 77.80 -4.92
N SER A 185 9.77 77.78 -4.01
CA SER A 185 9.80 78.28 -2.60
C SER A 185 9.48 79.80 -2.48
N PRO A 186 9.18 80.41 -1.29
CA PRO A 186 9.92 80.20 -0.03
C PRO A 186 9.21 80.42 1.33
N SER A 187 9.97 80.05 2.36
CA SER A 187 10.16 80.67 3.68
C SER A 187 9.15 80.50 4.85
N SER A 188 9.72 79.92 5.93
CA SER A 188 9.62 80.31 7.35
C SER A 188 8.30 80.11 8.12
N ALA A 189 8.27 79.14 9.04
CA ALA A 189 8.21 79.40 10.49
C ALA A 189 8.16 78.11 11.31
N SER A 190 8.75 78.21 12.50
CA SER A 190 9.01 77.24 13.55
C SER A 190 7.79 76.58 14.19
N GLY A 191 7.94 75.29 14.55
CA GLY A 191 7.04 74.60 15.50
C GLY A 191 7.28 73.09 15.58
N ARG A 192 8.02 72.65 16.61
CA ARG A 192 8.07 71.25 17.11
C ARG A 192 6.86 70.99 18.05
N PRO A 193 6.52 69.76 18.50
CA PRO A 193 7.17 68.45 18.28
C PRO A 193 6.22 67.23 18.02
N SER A 194 6.84 66.05 17.91
CA SER A 194 6.37 64.72 18.36
C SER A 194 5.72 63.73 17.37
N PRO A 195 5.89 62.41 17.61
CA PRO A 195 6.19 61.45 16.54
C PRO A 195 5.00 60.53 16.23
N ALA A 196 4.84 60.13 14.96
CA ALA A 196 3.94 59.06 14.58
C ALA A 196 4.61 58.13 13.57
N SER A 197 4.86 56.91 14.05
CA SER A 197 5.32 55.76 13.30
C SER A 197 4.41 55.46 12.11
N SER A 198 4.96 55.39 10.89
CA SER A 198 4.29 54.78 9.75
C SER A 198 5.08 53.54 9.31
N ARG A 199 4.64 52.38 9.82
CA ARG A 199 5.03 51.06 9.32
C ARG A 199 4.41 50.84 7.92
N PRO A 200 5.09 50.13 7.00
CA PRO A 200 4.52 49.78 5.71
C PRO A 200 3.41 48.72 5.88
N ARG A 201 2.27 48.94 5.22
CA ARG A 201 1.15 47.98 5.16
C ARG A 201 1.56 46.79 4.29
N CYS A 202 1.95 45.69 4.91
CA CYS A 202 2.03 44.40 4.25
C CYS A 202 0.65 43.98 3.72
N CYS A 203 0.59 43.63 2.44
CA CYS A 203 -0.57 43.03 1.79
C CYS A 203 -0.99 41.76 2.54
N ARG A 204 -2.18 41.83 3.15
CA ARG A 204 -2.80 40.74 3.90
C ARG A 204 -3.28 39.68 2.89
N ARG A 205 -2.51 38.62 2.74
CA ARG A 205 -2.87 37.42 1.97
C ARG A 205 -3.93 36.66 2.78
N THR A 206 -5.20 36.75 2.39
CA THR A 206 -6.29 35.99 3.00
C THR A 206 -6.09 34.51 2.72
N ARG A 207 -5.65 33.78 3.75
CA ARG A 207 -5.64 32.31 3.78
C ARG A 207 -7.07 31.87 4.12
N SER A 208 -7.80 31.39 3.13
CA SER A 208 -9.08 30.71 3.33
C SER A 208 -8.83 29.37 4.02
N VAL A 209 -9.26 29.27 5.28
CA VAL A 209 -9.28 28.03 6.07
C VAL A 209 -10.61 27.33 5.78
N PRO A 210 -10.66 26.06 5.35
CA PRO A 210 -11.91 25.31 5.33
C PRO A 210 -12.26 24.88 6.77
N ARG A 211 -13.44 25.30 7.23
CA ARG A 211 -14.02 24.88 8.51
C ARG A 211 -14.48 23.43 8.42
N SER A 212 -14.01 22.62 9.35
CA SER A 212 -14.51 21.27 9.61
C SER A 212 -15.79 21.30 10.45
N ASN A 213 -16.73 20.44 10.05
CA ASN A 213 -17.75 19.70 10.79
C ASN A 213 -18.73 20.40 11.74
N THR A 214 -20.02 20.13 11.50
CA THR A 214 -20.87 19.46 12.50
C THR A 214 -21.94 18.58 11.84
N LEU A 215 -22.01 17.33 12.31
CA LEU A 215 -23.09 16.39 12.05
C LEU A 215 -24.43 16.94 12.57
N SER A 216 -25.50 16.74 11.82
CA SER A 216 -26.83 16.58 12.41
C SER A 216 -27.55 15.46 11.67
N GLY A 217 -27.90 14.42 12.42
CA GLY A 217 -28.42 13.17 11.91
C GLY A 217 -29.84 13.29 11.37
N ARG A 218 -30.13 12.51 10.33
CA ARG A 218 -31.49 12.05 10.04
C ARG A 218 -31.43 10.58 9.66
N SER A 219 -31.82 9.76 10.64
CA SER A 219 -32.17 8.36 10.47
C SER A 219 -33.23 8.20 9.38
N ARG A 220 -32.91 7.44 8.32
CA ARG A 220 -33.92 6.87 7.41
C ARG A 220 -34.03 5.38 7.73
N ARG A 221 -35.18 4.99 8.27
CA ARG A 221 -35.60 3.58 8.41
C ARG A 221 -35.63 2.90 7.03
N PRO A 222 -35.24 1.61 6.92
CA PRO A 222 -35.52 0.81 5.74
C PRO A 222 -37.00 0.35 5.73
N PRO A 223 -37.65 0.23 4.55
CA PRO A 223 -38.95 -0.41 4.44
C PRO A 223 -38.84 -1.93 4.61
N GLY A 224 -39.77 -2.51 5.37
CA GLY A 224 -39.85 -3.96 5.63
C GLY A 224 -40.28 -4.80 4.42
N PRO A 225 -40.23 -6.14 4.54
CA PRO A 225 -40.43 -7.05 3.43
C PRO A 225 -41.90 -7.11 2.97
N ARG A 226 -42.10 -7.06 1.65
CA ARG A 226 -43.40 -7.31 1.01
C ARG A 226 -43.63 -8.83 0.96
N ARG A 227 -44.72 -9.28 1.58
CA ARG A 227 -45.31 -10.61 1.38
C ARG A 227 -46.13 -10.61 0.10
N TRP A 228 -45.85 -11.54 -0.80
CA TRP A 228 -46.79 -12.19 -1.72
C TRP A 228 -46.27 -13.60 -1.95
#